data_AF-A0A9W6JHN8-F1
#
_entry.id   AF-A0A9W6JHN8-F1
#
_cell.length_a   1.000
_cell.length_b   1.000
_cell.length_c   1.000
_cell.angle_alpha   90.00
_cell.angle_beta   90.00
_cell.angle_gamma   90.00
#
_symmetry.space_group_name_H-M   'P 1'
#
loop_
_entity.id
_entity.type
_entity.pdbx_description
1 polymer ?
#
loop_
_entity_poly.entity_id
_entity_poly.type
_entity_poly.pdbx_seq_one_letter_code
_entity_poly.pdbx_strand_id
1 'polypeptide(L)'
;MTGPKPPAPHASPEVFAEARRLYETTQLSQVEIGRRLGLSRHAVARRAKREAWTRPFDAARRRTLIRGLRRSVDAEVAKAERLFASGDDGAAGEAAGKAARTLSSLVRSLRELAKFDEESAGGAGEPDADGSLRDADEFRAALAERLERLRRERGE
;
A
#
# COMPACT_ATOMS: atom_id res chain seq x y z
N MET A 1 -21.46 19.91 -45.47
CA MET A 1 -20.03 19.66 -45.22
C MET A 1 -19.68 20.22 -43.86
N THR A 2 -19.57 19.38 -42.84
CA THR A 2 -19.22 19.81 -41.48
C THR A 2 -17.70 19.88 -41.42
N GLY A 3 -17.15 21.09 -41.31
CA GLY A 3 -15.70 21.29 -41.20
C GLY A 3 -15.10 20.56 -39.99
N PRO A 4 -13.79 20.26 -40.01
CA PRO A 4 -13.14 19.58 -38.89
C PRO A 4 -13.31 20.41 -37.61
N LYS A 5 -13.85 19.77 -36.57
CA LYS A 5 -13.99 20.35 -35.24
C LYS A 5 -12.59 20.78 -34.76
N PRO A 6 -12.39 22.06 -34.38
CA PRO A 6 -11.09 22.51 -33.90
C PRO A 6 -10.64 21.64 -32.71
N PRO A 7 -9.34 21.32 -32.61
CA PRO A 7 -8.82 20.56 -31.47
C PRO A 7 -9.18 21.32 -30.20
N ALA A 8 -9.77 20.60 -29.23
CA ALA A 8 -10.11 21.20 -27.95
C ALA A 8 -8.85 21.82 -27.33
N PRO A 9 -8.92 23.04 -26.78
CA PRO A 9 -7.76 23.70 -26.20
C PRO A 9 -7.11 22.78 -25.16
N HIS A 10 -5.80 22.57 -25.29
CA HIS A 10 -5.03 21.82 -24.31
C HIS A 10 -5.08 22.58 -23.00
N ALA A 11 -5.74 22.02 -21.99
CA ALA A 11 -5.79 22.63 -20.67
C ALA A 11 -4.36 22.77 -20.11
N SER A 12 -4.07 23.93 -19.52
CA SER A 12 -2.76 24.25 -18.94
C SER A 12 -2.36 23.23 -17.86
N PRO A 13 -1.06 22.91 -17.70
CA PRO A 13 -0.56 22.10 -16.59
C PRO A 13 -1.05 22.57 -15.21
N GLU A 14 -1.19 23.89 -15.01
CA GLU A 14 -1.67 24.49 -13.76
C GLU A 14 -3.12 24.07 -13.45
N VAL A 15 -3.97 24.00 -14.48
CA VAL A 15 -5.37 23.58 -14.33
C VAL A 15 -5.45 22.12 -13.87
N PHE A 16 -4.55 21.27 -14.35
CA PHE A 16 -4.47 19.88 -13.88
C PHE A 16 -3.85 19.75 -12.49
N ALA A 17 -2.90 20.61 -12.13
CA ALA A 17 -2.36 20.65 -10.76
C ALA A 17 -3.46 21.03 -9.76
N GLU A 18 -4.30 22.01 -10.09
CA GLU A 18 -5.44 22.39 -9.26
C GLU A 18 -6.52 21.30 -9.23
N ALA A 19 -6.78 20.63 -10.36
CA ALA A 19 -7.68 19.48 -10.40
C ALA A 19 -7.18 18.34 -9.50
N ARG A 20 -5.86 18.10 -9.45
CA ARG A 20 -5.24 17.12 -8.55
C ARG A 20 -5.47 17.49 -7.09
N ARG A 21 -5.16 18.74 -6.72
CA ARG A 21 -5.38 19.26 -5.36
C ARG A 21 -6.82 19.02 -4.91
N LEU A 22 -7.81 19.40 -5.73
CA LEU A 22 -9.22 19.20 -5.41
C LEU A 22 -9.57 17.71 -5.32
N TYR A 23 -9.03 16.87 -6.20
CA TYR A 23 -9.27 15.44 -6.20
C TYR A 23 -8.79 14.76 -4.91
N GLU A 24 -7.59 15.12 -4.45
CA GLU A 24 -6.87 14.46 -3.35
C GLU A 24 -7.22 15.03 -1.97
N THR A 25 -7.72 16.28 -1.90
CA THR A 25 -8.04 16.94 -0.61
C THR A 25 -9.54 17.05 -0.33
N THR A 26 -10.39 16.83 -1.33
CA THR A 26 -11.86 17.00 -1.19
C THR A 26 -12.63 15.74 -1.59
N GLN A 27 -13.92 15.72 -1.25
CA GLN A 27 -14.87 14.69 -1.71
C GLN A 27 -15.62 15.09 -2.99
N LEU A 28 -15.19 16.16 -3.69
CA LEU A 28 -15.85 16.60 -4.92
C LEU A 28 -15.81 15.52 -6.00
N SER A 29 -16.92 15.34 -6.72
CA SER A 29 -16.98 14.43 -7.85
C SER A 29 -16.09 14.91 -9.00
N GLN A 30 -15.63 14.00 -9.85
CA GLN A 30 -14.85 14.36 -11.05
C GLN A 30 -15.64 15.28 -12.00
N VAL A 31 -16.97 15.17 -12.00
CA VAL A 31 -17.87 16.06 -12.77
C VAL A 31 -17.79 17.49 -12.20
N GLU A 32 -17.88 17.63 -10.89
CA GLU A 32 -17.85 18.92 -10.22
C GLU A 32 -16.47 19.59 -10.32
N ILE A 33 -15.39 18.83 -10.15
CA ILE A 33 -14.02 19.31 -10.37
C ILE A 33 -13.86 19.78 -11.82
N GLY A 34 -14.37 18.99 -12.77
CA GLY A 34 -14.33 19.35 -14.19
C GLY A 34 -15.07 20.65 -14.48
N ARG A 35 -16.31 20.77 -13.97
CA ARG A 35 -17.13 21.98 -14.12
C ARG A 35 -16.43 23.24 -13.61
N ARG A 36 -15.80 23.17 -12.43
CA ARG A 36 -15.11 24.31 -11.81
C ARG A 36 -13.88 24.77 -12.58
N LEU A 37 -13.21 23.86 -13.27
CA LEU A 37 -11.93 24.10 -13.93
C LEU A 37 -12.03 24.16 -15.46
N GLY A 38 -13.26 24.12 -16.01
CA GLY A 38 -13.47 24.07 -17.46
C GLY A 38 -12.98 22.77 -18.12
N LEU A 39 -12.84 21.69 -17.35
CA LEU A 39 -12.42 20.39 -17.84
C LEU A 39 -13.61 19.46 -18.05
N SER A 40 -13.53 18.58 -19.05
CA SER A 40 -14.46 17.44 -19.11
C SER A 40 -14.19 16.46 -17.98
N ARG A 41 -15.24 15.81 -17.46
CA ARG A 41 -15.11 14.71 -16.48
C ARG A 41 -14.13 13.63 -16.97
N HIS A 42 -14.13 13.33 -18.27
CA HIS A 42 -13.23 12.35 -18.86
C HIS A 42 -11.77 12.78 -18.86
N ALA A 43 -11.48 14.08 -19.00
CA ALA A 43 -10.13 14.60 -18.90
C ALA A 43 -9.59 14.46 -17.48
N VAL A 44 -10.40 14.81 -16.47
CA VAL A 44 -10.06 14.62 -15.05
C VAL A 44 -9.84 13.14 -14.75
N ALA A 45 -10.77 12.26 -15.15
CA ALA A 45 -10.66 10.82 -14.92
C ALA A 45 -9.42 10.20 -15.58
N ARG A 46 -9.11 10.58 -16.83
CA ARG A 46 -7.92 10.11 -17.54
C ARG A 46 -6.63 10.62 -16.89
N ARG A 47 -6.59 11.88 -16.44
CA ARG A 47 -5.43 12.44 -15.73
C ARG A 47 -5.24 11.73 -14.40
N ALA A 48 -6.29 11.62 -13.58
CA ALA A 48 -6.26 10.94 -12.30
C ALA A 48 -5.77 9.49 -12.41
N LYS A 49 -6.23 8.74 -13.42
CA LYS A 49 -5.75 7.37 -13.67
C LYS A 49 -4.28 7.35 -14.11
N ARG A 50 -3.90 8.22 -15.05
CA ARG A 50 -2.52 8.29 -15.57
C ARG A 50 -1.52 8.69 -14.50
N GLU A 51 -1.94 9.55 -13.58
CA GLU A 51 -1.10 10.15 -12.54
C GLU A 51 -1.34 9.59 -11.15
N ALA A 52 -2.04 8.45 -11.04
CA ALA A 52 -2.23 7.76 -9.77
C ALA A 52 -2.84 8.63 -8.64
N TRP A 53 -3.73 9.58 -8.96
CA TRP A 53 -4.31 10.46 -7.95
C TRP A 53 -5.15 9.66 -6.95
N THR A 54 -4.97 9.92 -5.66
CA THR A 54 -5.61 9.15 -4.58
C THR A 54 -6.72 9.95 -3.89
N ARG A 55 -7.87 9.33 -3.61
CA ARG A 55 -8.94 10.01 -2.85
C ARG A 55 -8.66 10.02 -1.34
N PRO A 56 -9.12 11.06 -0.61
CA PRO A 56 -8.95 11.12 0.84
C PRO A 56 -9.54 9.91 1.58
N PHE A 57 -10.72 9.44 1.14
CA PHE A 57 -11.39 8.28 1.74
C PHE A 57 -10.62 6.98 1.50
N ASP A 58 -10.12 6.78 0.28
CA ASP A 58 -9.36 5.58 -0.08
C ASP A 58 -8.05 5.51 0.71
N ALA A 59 -7.36 6.66 0.88
CA ALA A 59 -6.17 6.75 1.71
C ALA A 59 -6.43 6.40 3.19
N ALA A 60 -7.54 6.89 3.77
CA ALA A 60 -7.90 6.58 5.16
C ALA A 60 -8.28 5.10 5.36
N ARG A 61 -9.06 4.54 4.44
CA ARG A 61 -9.44 3.12 4.45
C ARG A 61 -8.22 2.23 4.32
N ARG A 62 -7.29 2.57 3.41
CA ARG A 62 -6.02 1.87 3.21
C ARG A 62 -5.16 1.85 4.47
N ARG A 63 -4.94 3.01 5.12
CA ARG A 63 -4.20 3.09 6.39
C ARG A 63 -4.79 2.18 7.48
N THR A 64 -6.12 2.11 7.55
CA THR A 64 -6.82 1.25 8.50
C THR A 64 -6.57 -0.22 8.22
N LEU A 65 -6.62 -0.63 6.95
CA LEU A 65 -6.34 -2.01 6.53
C LEU A 65 -4.91 -2.42 6.85
N ILE A 66 -3.92 -1.59 6.51
CA ILE A 66 -2.49 -1.83 6.80
C ILE A 66 -2.27 -1.99 8.31
N ARG A 67 -2.86 -1.11 9.13
CA ARG A 67 -2.78 -1.21 10.59
C ARG A 67 -3.40 -2.50 11.12
N GLY A 68 -4.52 -2.94 10.53
CA GLY A 68 -5.14 -4.23 10.86
C GLY A 68 -4.19 -5.39 10.57
N LEU A 69 -3.60 -5.40 9.37
CA LEU A 69 -2.71 -6.47 8.94
C LEU A 69 -1.42 -6.54 9.76
N ARG A 70 -0.80 -5.38 10.08
CA ARG A 70 0.37 -5.32 10.99
C ARG A 70 0.04 -5.94 12.35
N ARG A 71 -1.09 -5.58 12.95
CA ARG A 71 -1.54 -6.16 14.22
C ARG A 71 -1.75 -7.67 14.15
N SER A 72 -2.30 -8.18 13.05
CA SER A 72 -2.46 -9.63 12.86
C SER A 72 -1.10 -10.34 12.76
N VAL A 73 -0.12 -9.75 12.07
CA VAL A 73 1.25 -10.29 12.02
C VAL A 73 1.87 -10.31 13.42
N ASP A 74 1.79 -9.21 14.16
CA ASP A 74 2.34 -9.13 15.52
C ASP A 74 1.73 -10.19 16.45
N ALA A 75 0.42 -10.42 16.35
CA ALA A 75 -0.28 -11.44 17.14
C ALA A 75 0.17 -12.87 16.79
N GLU A 76 0.36 -13.18 15.51
CA GLU A 76 0.85 -14.50 15.08
C GLU A 76 2.32 -14.72 15.44
N VAL A 77 3.16 -13.68 15.39
CA VAL A 77 4.54 -13.74 15.91
C VAL A 77 4.53 -14.05 17.40
N ALA A 78 3.76 -13.32 18.21
CA ALA A 78 3.66 -13.57 19.64
C ALA A 78 3.12 -14.98 19.98
N LYS A 79 2.25 -15.53 19.13
CA LYS A 79 1.78 -16.91 19.26
C LYS A 79 2.89 -17.92 18.97
N ALA A 80 3.65 -17.71 17.89
CA ALA A 80 4.79 -18.55 17.56
C ALA A 80 5.84 -18.52 18.68
N GLU A 81 6.17 -17.34 19.20
CA GLU A 81 7.11 -17.18 20.32
C GLU A 81 6.69 -17.96 21.56
N ARG A 82 5.41 -17.90 21.94
CA ARG A 82 4.88 -18.70 23.07
C ARG A 82 5.02 -20.19 22.82
N LEU A 83 4.72 -20.66 21.61
CA LEU A 83 4.88 -22.08 21.25
C LEU A 83 6.36 -22.51 21.28
N PHE A 84 7.29 -21.64 20.88
CA PHE A 84 8.72 -21.89 20.97
C PHE A 84 9.25 -21.84 22.41
N ALA A 85 8.69 -21.01 23.28
CA ALA A 85 9.06 -20.94 24.69
C ALA A 85 8.62 -22.19 25.49
N SER A 86 7.55 -22.86 25.08
CA SER A 86 6.97 -24.01 25.81
C SER A 86 7.71 -25.35 25.64
N GLY A 87 8.74 -25.44 24.79
CA GLY A 87 9.68 -26.58 24.78
C GLY A 87 9.14 -27.98 24.46
N ASP A 88 7.98 -28.14 23.79
CA ASP A 88 7.38 -29.47 23.57
C ASP A 88 7.66 -30.04 22.15
N ASP A 89 8.67 -30.89 22.03
CA ASP A 89 9.36 -31.19 20.77
C ASP A 89 8.54 -31.95 19.70
N GLY A 90 7.38 -32.52 20.04
CA GLY A 90 6.51 -33.21 19.09
C GLY A 90 5.40 -32.33 18.52
N ALA A 91 4.49 -31.88 19.39
CA ALA A 91 3.31 -31.09 18.99
C ALA A 91 3.64 -29.60 18.76
N ALA A 92 4.63 -29.04 19.46
CA ALA A 92 5.05 -27.65 19.22
C ALA A 92 5.80 -27.50 17.90
N GLY A 93 6.47 -28.54 17.40
CA GLY A 93 7.12 -28.54 16.08
C GLY A 93 6.13 -28.39 14.94
N GLU A 94 5.03 -29.15 14.97
CA GLU A 94 3.96 -29.04 13.96
C GLU A 94 3.22 -27.70 14.06
N ALA A 95 2.91 -27.25 15.28
CA ALA A 95 2.27 -25.95 15.52
C ALA A 95 3.16 -24.78 15.09
N ALA A 96 4.47 -24.84 15.36
CA ALA A 96 5.46 -23.89 14.89
C ALA A 96 5.58 -23.89 13.36
N GLY A 97 5.62 -25.06 12.73
CA GLY A 97 5.63 -25.18 11.26
C GLY A 97 4.35 -24.63 10.62
N LYS A 98 3.21 -24.74 11.28
CA LYS A 98 1.95 -24.10 10.85
C LYS A 98 2.02 -22.58 11.01
N ALA A 99 2.52 -22.08 12.13
CA ALA A 99 2.69 -20.66 12.38
C ALA A 99 3.65 -20.00 11.38
N ALA A 100 4.80 -20.63 11.08
CA ALA A 100 5.75 -20.14 10.10
C ALA A 100 5.15 -20.05 8.68
N ARG A 101 4.32 -21.02 8.29
CA ARG A 101 3.57 -20.99 7.02
C ARG A 101 2.53 -19.87 6.98
N THR A 102 1.79 -19.66 8.06
CA THR A 102 0.85 -18.53 8.19
C THR A 102 1.58 -17.20 8.10
N LEU A 103 2.70 -17.03 8.81
CA LEU A 103 3.54 -15.83 8.73
C LEU A 103 4.06 -15.60 7.30
N SER A 104 4.52 -16.65 6.63
CA SER A 104 4.97 -16.55 5.23
C SER A 104 3.86 -16.09 4.29
N SER A 105 2.63 -16.60 4.48
CA SER A 105 1.45 -16.18 3.74
C SER A 105 1.10 -14.71 4.02
N LEU A 106 1.09 -14.29 5.29
CA LEU A 106 0.80 -12.90 5.69
C LEU A 106 1.86 -11.91 5.19
N VAL A 107 3.14 -12.25 5.28
CA VAL A 107 4.24 -11.45 4.73
C VAL A 107 4.14 -11.35 3.21
N ARG A 108 3.75 -12.44 2.53
CA ARG A 108 3.48 -12.40 1.09
C ARG A 108 2.29 -11.49 0.78
N SER A 109 1.18 -11.59 1.52
CA SER A 109 0.05 -10.68 1.36
C SER A 109 0.43 -9.22 1.60
N LEU A 110 1.31 -8.93 2.56
CA LEU A 110 1.86 -7.59 2.78
C LEU A 110 2.71 -7.11 1.60
N ARG A 111 3.56 -7.98 1.03
CA ARG A 111 4.36 -7.65 -0.16
C ARG A 111 3.49 -7.39 -1.38
N GLU A 112 2.49 -8.22 -1.63
CA GLU A 112 1.56 -8.00 -2.73
C GLU A 112 0.79 -6.69 -2.53
N LEU A 113 0.35 -6.39 -1.30
CA LEU A 113 -0.31 -5.11 -1.01
C LEU A 113 0.63 -3.92 -1.26
N ALA A 114 1.88 -3.98 -0.83
CA ALA A 114 2.88 -2.95 -1.08
C ALA A 114 3.19 -2.79 -2.57
N LYS A 115 3.24 -3.89 -3.33
CA LYS A 115 3.42 -3.88 -4.78
C LYS A 115 2.20 -3.28 -5.50
N PHE A 116 0.99 -3.62 -5.09
CA PHE A 116 -0.23 -2.96 -5.59
C PHE A 116 -0.23 -1.47 -5.27
N ASP A 117 0.39 -1.06 -4.17
CA ASP A 117 0.54 0.35 -3.80
C ASP A 117 1.58 1.06 -4.66
N GLU A 118 2.71 0.42 -4.99
CA GLU A 118 3.69 0.92 -5.97
C GLU A 118 3.12 0.99 -7.39
N GLU A 119 2.32 0.00 -7.79
CA GLU A 119 1.62 0.00 -9.09
C GLU A 119 0.48 1.03 -9.13
N SER A 120 -0.19 1.25 -8.00
CA SER A 120 -1.24 2.27 -7.85
C SER A 120 -0.67 3.69 -7.69
N ALA A 121 0.57 3.85 -7.21
CA ALA A 121 1.30 5.11 -7.09
C ALA A 121 2.17 5.41 -8.33
N GLY A 122 2.53 4.38 -9.12
CA GLY A 122 3.47 4.41 -10.24
C GLY A 122 2.96 5.04 -11.54
N GLY A 123 1.94 5.89 -11.47
CA GLY A 123 1.56 6.76 -12.57
C GLY A 123 2.37 8.06 -12.54
N ALA A 124 3.64 8.02 -12.92
CA ALA A 124 4.52 9.17 -13.18
C ALA A 124 4.61 10.29 -12.10
N GLY A 125 5.55 10.11 -11.17
CA GLY A 125 6.16 11.15 -10.34
C GLY A 125 7.17 10.48 -9.43
N GLU A 126 8.41 10.99 -9.39
CA GLU A 126 9.55 10.40 -8.69
C GLU A 126 9.16 9.79 -7.34
N PRO A 127 9.61 8.55 -7.04
CA PRO A 127 9.37 7.99 -5.74
C PRO A 127 10.22 8.79 -4.75
N ASP A 128 9.56 9.40 -3.75
CA ASP A 128 10.14 9.46 -2.41
C ASP A 128 10.26 7.98 -1.94
N ALA A 129 11.25 7.28 -2.51
CA ALA A 129 11.51 5.85 -2.36
C ALA A 129 12.01 5.50 -0.96
N ASP A 130 12.10 6.49 -0.07
CA ASP A 130 12.86 6.37 1.17
C ASP A 130 12.02 5.94 2.37
N GLY A 131 10.68 5.94 2.26
CA GLY A 131 9.80 5.59 3.39
C GLY A 131 9.27 4.15 3.36
N SER A 132 8.58 3.75 2.29
CA SER A 132 7.74 2.54 2.31
C SER A 132 8.48 1.23 2.05
N LEU A 133 9.52 1.24 1.22
CA LEU A 133 10.36 0.06 0.97
C LEU A 133 11.37 -0.15 2.09
N ARG A 134 11.94 0.95 2.61
CA ARG A 134 12.79 0.93 3.81
C ARG A 134 12.05 0.40 5.02
N ASP A 135 10.82 0.83 5.28
CA ASP A 135 9.98 0.26 6.36
C ASP A 135 9.80 -1.26 6.24
N ALA A 136 9.64 -1.78 5.01
CA ALA A 136 9.40 -3.20 4.78
C ALA A 136 10.69 -4.04 4.92
N ASP A 137 11.82 -3.51 4.49
CA ASP A 137 13.12 -4.17 4.63
C ASP A 137 13.68 -4.06 6.06
N GLU A 138 13.44 -2.94 6.74
CA GLU A 138 13.72 -2.76 8.16
C GLU A 138 12.89 -3.74 9.00
N PHE A 139 11.61 -3.89 8.69
CA PHE A 139 10.76 -4.89 9.34
C PHE A 139 11.25 -6.32 9.11
N ARG A 140 11.75 -6.65 7.90
CA ARG A 140 12.33 -7.96 7.60
C ARG A 140 13.63 -8.19 8.36
N ALA A 141 14.51 -7.19 8.43
CA ALA A 141 15.76 -7.27 9.17
C ALA A 141 15.49 -7.51 10.66
N ALA A 142 14.56 -6.75 11.25
CA ALA A 142 14.15 -6.91 12.65
C ALA A 142 13.53 -8.30 12.92
N LEU A 143 12.74 -8.82 11.98
CA LEU A 143 12.17 -10.17 12.11
C LEU A 143 13.25 -11.25 12.00
N ALA A 144 14.21 -11.10 11.08
CA ALA A 144 15.31 -12.04 10.90
C ALA A 144 16.19 -12.10 12.16
N GLU A 145 16.56 -10.95 12.71
CA GLU A 145 17.35 -10.85 13.94
C GLU A 145 16.65 -11.50 15.14
N ARG A 146 15.34 -11.28 15.27
CA ARG A 146 14.51 -11.86 16.33
C ARG A 146 14.40 -13.38 16.23
N LEU A 147 14.30 -13.92 15.01
CA LEU A 147 14.31 -15.36 14.76
C LEU A 147 15.68 -15.99 15.03
N GLU A 148 16.77 -15.30 14.68
CA GLU A 148 18.14 -15.77 14.98
C GLU A 148 18.42 -15.77 16.48
N ARG A 149 17.92 -14.79 17.22
CA ARG A 149 17.99 -14.76 18.68
C ARG A 149 17.30 -15.99 19.29
N LEU A 150 16.06 -16.26 18.88
CA LEU A 150 15.30 -17.42 19.36
C LEU A 150 15.95 -18.77 19.00
N ARG A 151 16.63 -18.85 17.85
CA ARG A 151 17.39 -20.06 17.46
C ARG A 151 18.62 -20.26 18.34
N ARG A 152 19.34 -19.20 18.69
CA ARG A 152 20.51 -19.27 19.58
C ARG A 152 20.11 -19.69 20.99
N GLU A 153 18.99 -19.17 21.50
CA GLU A 153 18.45 -19.52 22.82
C GLU A 153 17.98 -20.99 22.93
N ARG A 154 17.80 -21.70 21.81
CA ARG A 154 17.46 -23.14 21.76
C ARG A 154 18.63 -24.07 21.41
N GLY A 155 19.81 -23.51 21.13
CA GLY A 155 20.99 -24.25 20.66
C GLY A 155 22.05 -24.55 21.72
N GLU A 156 21.77 -24.26 23.00
CA GLU A 156 22.57 -24.65 24.18
C GLU A 156 21.77 -25.56 25.11
#